data_AF-E2AZF5-F1
#
_entry.id   AF-E2AZF5-F1
#
_cell.length_a   1.000
_cell.length_b   1.000
_cell.length_c   1.000
_cell.angle_alpha   90.00
_cell.angle_beta   90.00
_cell.angle_gamma   90.00
#
_symmetry.space_group_name_H-M   'P 1'
#
loop_
_entity.id
_entity.type
_entity.pdbx_description
1 polymer ?
#
loop_
_entity_poly.entity_id
_entity_poly.type
_entity_poly.pdbx_seq_one_letter_code
_entity_poly.pdbx_strand_id
1 'polypeptide(L)'
;MGRMKISRKIQVETWLTRDKISRYRGILKLHARDKKLQLSQATKLKSIVSKKIVSLEVDIKRHREIVTDLSDDGKRHVLGSLADHRLFYLAFSHLKPSEIYAAIYQDCSVKRRLLDKLYYKRKKKLQRGIELQSNRCVLLTDLEEQTEELPHCEQQKLIARLQQSITKYDAAKAIYSTYCSMLNILRKDAIFFDSLLNILKEDQSSQCKAMLRVTVMGQLAAESLDDVRQKYKRMTRIVLRNMKIREQMLSTIRCQVDDLWAYAQSLIRVESDHIFAKKDPDVSVDKILENQLALLENICIKVKETLLVRSYYDLLSRLETQYKQKRALLARLDTNIKNRDLLLSKKNYALQFLENLKHSTKPTTEQYKINDVHDILEQIETEKKREKDLKEQKKTLGELFTNIRAALLNINMILLCVKLSTKSTKKLPRDANKTGLKESIITIDREDVEERDMLLELEGIDTDVLMLLSKISRKVNLLFGMSNFELEQEKEDRARDLYQTYVSHYNSNMIFGTGEEEPIGLLVEHETVDVTIPTRTDIKLRSRQIIEAHLKPE
;
A
#
# COMPACT_ATOMS: atom_id res chain seq x y z
N MET A 1 -48.45 -16.27 -82.16
CA MET A 1 -48.09 -14.93 -82.67
C MET A 1 -47.92 -13.99 -81.49
N GLY A 2 -46.72 -13.42 -81.34
CA GLY A 2 -46.24 -12.79 -80.11
C GLY A 2 -46.83 -11.41 -79.84
N ARG A 3 -47.29 -11.21 -78.61
CA ARG A 3 -47.50 -9.87 -78.05
C ARG A 3 -46.13 -9.24 -77.80
N MET A 4 -45.66 -8.40 -78.73
CA MET A 4 -44.57 -7.48 -78.46
C MET A 4 -45.01 -6.47 -77.39
N LYS A 5 -44.04 -6.18 -76.52
CA LYS A 5 -44.16 -5.47 -75.26
C LYS A 5 -44.85 -4.11 -75.41
N ILE A 6 -45.88 -3.91 -74.60
CA ILE A 6 -46.56 -2.64 -74.35
C ILE A 6 -45.54 -1.64 -73.84
N SER A 7 -45.32 -0.57 -74.60
CA SER A 7 -44.68 0.65 -74.13
C SER A 7 -45.60 1.32 -73.11
N ARG A 8 -45.32 1.12 -71.81
CA ARG A 8 -45.87 2.03 -70.79
C ARG A 8 -45.21 3.38 -70.97
N LYS A 9 -45.93 4.30 -71.63
CA LYS A 9 -45.78 5.75 -71.46
C LYS A 9 -45.54 6.02 -69.98
N ILE A 10 -44.39 6.62 -69.65
CA ILE A 10 -44.13 7.17 -68.33
C ILE A 10 -45.14 8.31 -68.17
N GLN A 11 -46.23 8.03 -67.47
CA GLN A 11 -47.13 9.06 -66.98
C GLN A 11 -46.30 9.98 -66.10
N VAL A 12 -46.33 11.27 -66.42
CA VAL A 12 -45.78 12.33 -65.57
C VAL A 12 -46.61 12.31 -64.30
N GLU A 13 -46.12 11.60 -63.28
CA GLU A 13 -46.65 11.70 -61.92
C GLU A 13 -46.63 13.19 -61.54
N THR A 14 -47.81 13.73 -61.29
CA THR A 14 -48.01 15.05 -60.70
C THR A 14 -47.42 15.00 -59.29
N TRP A 15 -46.12 15.29 -59.21
CA TRP A 15 -45.37 15.32 -57.96
C TRP A 15 -46.09 16.16 -56.92
N LEU A 16 -46.49 15.54 -55.82
CA LEU A 16 -46.95 16.23 -54.62
C LEU A 16 -45.88 17.24 -54.19
N THR A 17 -46.31 18.44 -53.79
CA THR A 17 -45.44 19.55 -53.35
C THR A 17 -44.44 19.13 -52.27
N ARG A 18 -44.81 18.14 -51.43
CA ARG A 18 -43.96 17.55 -50.40
C ARG A 18 -42.71 16.85 -50.97
N ASP A 19 -42.81 16.17 -52.12
CA ASP A 19 -41.69 15.46 -52.76
C ASP A 19 -40.76 16.41 -53.51
N LYS A 20 -41.31 17.49 -54.06
CA LYS A 20 -40.46 18.57 -54.59
C LYS A 20 -39.62 19.20 -53.48
N ILE A 21 -40.22 19.49 -52.32
CA ILE A 21 -39.52 20.07 -51.17
C ILE A 21 -38.45 19.11 -50.63
N SER A 22 -38.72 17.80 -50.55
CA SER A 22 -37.73 16.82 -50.08
C SER A 22 -36.53 16.72 -51.03
N ARG A 23 -36.75 16.76 -52.35
CA ARG A 23 -35.69 16.79 -53.36
C ARG A 23 -34.90 18.09 -53.36
N TYR A 24 -35.55 19.25 -53.26
CA TYR A 24 -34.85 20.55 -53.13
C TYR A 24 -34.01 20.60 -51.85
N ARG A 25 -34.50 20.05 -50.74
CA ARG A 25 -33.70 19.88 -49.52
C ARG A 25 -32.51 18.93 -49.74
N GLY A 26 -32.68 17.86 -50.51
CA GLY A 26 -31.60 16.96 -50.93
C GLY A 26 -30.52 17.67 -51.75
N ILE A 27 -30.92 18.46 -52.75
CA ILE A 27 -30.02 19.25 -53.60
C ILE A 27 -29.30 20.32 -52.77
N LEU A 28 -29.99 21.01 -51.86
CA LEU A 28 -29.37 21.98 -50.95
C LEU A 28 -28.35 21.32 -50.02
N LYS A 29 -28.63 20.12 -49.51
CA LYS A 29 -27.67 19.34 -48.70
C LYS A 29 -26.45 18.91 -49.52
N LEU A 30 -26.64 18.49 -50.77
CA LEU A 30 -25.53 18.17 -51.69
C LEU A 30 -24.68 19.40 -51.99
N HIS A 31 -25.30 20.52 -52.34
CA HIS A 31 -24.60 21.77 -52.59
C HIS A 31 -23.83 22.28 -51.35
N ALA A 32 -24.42 22.13 -50.15
CA ALA A 32 -23.72 22.44 -48.90
C ALA A 32 -22.53 21.50 -48.65
N ARG A 33 -22.64 20.22 -49.03
CA ARG A 33 -21.55 19.24 -48.94
C ARG A 33 -20.43 19.56 -49.92
N ASP A 34 -20.76 19.89 -51.16
CA ASP A 34 -19.78 20.27 -52.20
C ASP A 34 -19.05 21.55 -51.85
N LYS A 35 -19.77 22.56 -51.32
CA LYS A 35 -19.14 23.79 -50.82
C LYS A 35 -18.15 23.51 -49.67
N LYS A 36 -18.48 22.58 -48.77
CA LYS A 36 -17.55 22.13 -47.71
C LYS A 36 -16.34 21.38 -48.30
N LEU A 37 -16.54 20.54 -49.30
CA LEU A 37 -15.45 19.84 -49.98
C LEU A 37 -14.51 20.81 -50.70
N GLN A 38 -15.04 21.79 -51.44
CA GLN A 38 -14.24 22.83 -52.09
C GLN A 38 -13.43 23.65 -51.09
N LEU A 39 -14.03 24.05 -49.95
CA LEU A 39 -13.29 24.74 -48.88
C LEU A 39 -12.17 23.85 -48.33
N SER A 40 -12.43 22.55 -48.12
CA SER A 40 -11.39 21.61 -47.65
C SER A 40 -10.25 21.43 -48.67
N GLN A 41 -10.54 21.42 -49.96
CA GLN A 41 -9.53 21.36 -51.02
C GLN A 41 -8.73 22.67 -51.10
N ALA A 42 -9.39 23.82 -51.00
CA ALA A 42 -8.74 25.13 -51.00
C ALA A 42 -7.79 25.30 -49.80
N THR A 43 -8.19 24.85 -48.60
CA THR A 43 -7.30 24.87 -47.42
C THR A 43 -6.08 23.97 -47.58
N LYS A 44 -6.26 22.75 -48.14
CA LYS A 44 -5.15 21.84 -48.47
C LYS A 44 -4.20 22.48 -49.48
N LEU A 45 -4.71 23.07 -50.57
CA LEU A 45 -3.89 23.76 -51.57
C LEU A 45 -3.14 24.95 -50.97
N LYS A 46 -3.80 25.78 -50.15
CA LYS A 46 -3.16 26.90 -49.44
C LYS A 46 -2.01 26.41 -48.55
N SER A 47 -2.20 25.30 -47.84
CA SER A 47 -1.14 24.71 -47.01
C SER A 47 0.05 24.23 -47.83
N ILE A 48 -0.18 23.57 -48.97
CA ILE A 48 0.89 23.09 -49.87
C ILE A 48 1.66 24.27 -50.47
N VAL A 49 0.94 25.29 -50.95
CA VAL A 49 1.55 26.51 -51.51
C VAL A 49 2.35 27.25 -50.44
N SER A 50 1.83 27.39 -49.21
CA SER A 50 2.58 28.03 -48.12
C SER A 50 3.88 27.29 -47.79
N LYS A 51 3.87 25.96 -47.77
CA LYS A 51 5.09 25.15 -47.55
C LYS A 51 6.11 25.35 -48.68
N LYS A 52 5.67 25.41 -49.93
CA LYS A 52 6.53 25.69 -51.09
C LYS A 52 7.11 27.11 -51.06
N ILE A 53 6.34 28.10 -50.63
CA ILE A 53 6.83 29.48 -50.49
C ILE A 53 7.91 29.54 -49.41
N VAL A 54 7.70 28.87 -48.26
CA VAL A 54 8.70 28.83 -47.18
C VAL A 54 9.98 28.12 -47.63
N SER A 55 9.88 26.99 -48.37
CA SER A 55 11.08 26.33 -48.90
C SER A 55 11.83 27.22 -49.89
N LEU A 56 11.11 27.89 -50.79
CA LEU A 56 11.71 28.84 -51.74
C LEU A 56 12.35 30.04 -51.04
N GLU A 57 11.77 30.54 -49.95
CA GLU A 57 12.36 31.63 -49.17
C GLU A 57 13.69 31.21 -48.53
N VAL A 58 13.76 29.98 -48.00
CA VAL A 58 15.01 29.41 -47.47
C VAL A 58 16.05 29.25 -48.58
N ASP A 59 15.67 28.75 -49.75
CA ASP A 59 16.58 28.59 -50.88
C ASP A 59 17.07 29.95 -51.40
N ILE A 60 16.21 30.97 -51.48
CA ILE A 60 16.60 32.34 -51.84
C ILE A 60 17.59 32.91 -50.82
N LYS A 61 17.39 32.68 -49.51
CA LYS A 61 18.34 33.12 -48.48
C LYS A 61 19.71 32.44 -48.65
N ARG A 62 19.73 31.12 -48.86
CA ARG A 62 20.96 30.36 -49.15
C ARG A 62 21.67 30.84 -50.41
N HIS A 63 20.93 31.08 -51.49
CA HIS A 63 21.52 31.61 -52.72
C HIS A 63 22.06 33.03 -52.55
N ARG A 64 21.38 33.89 -51.76
CA ARG A 64 21.91 35.21 -51.41
C ARG A 64 23.20 35.12 -50.60
N GLU A 65 23.27 34.21 -49.62
CA GLU A 65 24.49 33.96 -48.84
C GLU A 65 25.65 33.52 -49.75
N ILE A 66 25.42 32.56 -50.64
CA ILE A 66 26.43 32.09 -51.62
C ILE A 66 26.89 33.22 -52.54
N VAL A 67 25.97 34.06 -53.03
CA VAL A 67 26.31 35.22 -53.88
C VAL A 67 27.11 36.27 -53.10
N THR A 68 26.78 36.51 -51.82
CA THR A 68 27.59 37.42 -50.98
C THR A 68 28.98 36.86 -50.69
N ASP A 69 29.12 35.55 -50.51
CA ASP A 69 30.41 34.90 -50.26
C ASP A 69 31.30 34.90 -51.52
N LEU A 70 30.70 34.75 -52.71
CA LEU A 70 31.39 34.89 -54.01
C LEU A 70 31.80 36.35 -54.28
N SER A 71 30.98 37.32 -53.88
CA SER A 71 31.31 38.75 -54.04
C SER A 71 32.44 39.21 -53.12
N ASP A 72 32.61 38.58 -51.96
CA ASP A 72 33.65 38.89 -50.96
C ASP A 72 34.93 38.02 -51.12
N ASP A 73 35.08 37.28 -52.23
CA ASP A 73 36.25 36.43 -52.57
C ASP A 73 36.65 35.45 -51.44
N GLY A 74 35.68 34.96 -50.66
CA GLY A 74 35.93 34.07 -49.52
C GLY A 74 36.51 34.74 -48.27
N LYS A 75 36.57 36.07 -48.21
CA LYS A 75 37.11 36.84 -47.06
C LYS A 75 36.41 36.52 -45.73
N ARG A 76 35.09 36.29 -45.75
CA ARG A 76 34.31 35.92 -44.55
C ARG A 76 34.70 34.56 -43.98
N HIS A 77 35.03 33.60 -44.85
CA HIS A 77 35.42 32.26 -44.41
C HIS A 77 36.81 32.27 -43.74
N VAL A 78 37.75 33.04 -44.28
CA VAL A 78 39.10 33.18 -43.69
C VAL A 78 39.07 33.98 -42.39
N LEU A 79 38.31 35.08 -42.34
CA LEU A 79 38.13 35.85 -41.11
C LEU A 79 37.32 35.11 -40.06
N GLY A 80 36.37 34.25 -40.46
CA GLY A 80 35.61 33.37 -39.58
C GLY A 80 36.52 32.39 -38.83
N SER A 81 37.48 31.78 -39.53
CA SER A 81 38.50 30.93 -38.90
C SER A 81 39.45 31.68 -37.96
N LEU A 82 39.56 33.00 -38.10
CA LEU A 82 40.37 33.88 -37.24
C LEU A 82 39.55 34.57 -36.13
N ALA A 83 38.23 34.31 -36.05
CA ALA A 83 37.34 34.97 -35.10
C ALA A 83 37.70 34.69 -33.63
N ASP A 84 38.22 33.50 -33.33
CA ASP A 84 38.68 33.11 -31.99
C ASP A 84 39.89 33.93 -31.52
N HIS A 85 40.62 34.56 -32.44
CA HIS A 85 41.79 35.38 -32.15
C HIS A 85 41.55 36.85 -32.51
N ARG A 86 40.88 37.56 -31.59
CA ARG A 86 40.46 38.98 -31.73
C ARG A 86 41.53 39.92 -32.28
N LEU A 87 42.79 39.75 -31.89
CA LEU A 87 43.89 40.60 -32.37
C LEU A 87 44.22 40.35 -33.85
N PHE A 88 44.22 39.09 -34.28
CA PHE A 88 44.44 38.74 -35.69
C PHE A 88 43.24 39.14 -36.55
N TYR A 89 42.01 38.97 -36.04
CA TYR A 89 40.80 39.41 -36.71
C TYR A 89 40.82 40.93 -37.01
N LEU A 90 41.16 41.74 -36.01
CA LEU A 90 41.24 43.19 -36.17
C LEU A 90 42.39 43.61 -37.10
N ALA A 91 43.58 43.01 -36.93
CA ALA A 91 44.76 43.33 -37.72
C ALA A 91 44.65 42.95 -39.20
N PHE A 92 43.81 41.97 -39.56
CA PHE A 92 43.71 41.46 -40.92
C PHE A 92 42.36 41.73 -41.60
N SER A 93 41.43 42.40 -40.90
CA SER A 93 40.09 42.76 -41.41
C SER A 93 40.08 43.58 -42.71
N HIS A 94 41.14 44.35 -42.96
CA HIS A 94 41.25 45.26 -44.11
C HIS A 94 41.97 44.63 -45.32
N LEU A 95 42.63 43.48 -45.15
CA LEU A 95 43.44 42.86 -46.20
C LEU A 95 42.62 41.90 -47.08
N LYS A 96 43.15 41.57 -48.26
CA LYS A 96 42.60 40.52 -49.13
C LYS A 96 43.02 39.12 -48.65
N PRO A 97 42.25 38.05 -48.90
CA PRO A 97 42.54 36.70 -48.40
C PRO A 97 43.98 36.20 -48.69
N SER A 98 44.52 36.49 -49.87
CA SER A 98 45.91 36.15 -50.25
C SER A 98 46.96 36.93 -49.43
N GLU A 99 46.67 38.18 -49.10
CA GLU A 99 47.52 39.05 -48.27
C GLU A 99 47.47 38.64 -46.79
N ILE A 100 46.29 38.19 -46.31
CA ILE A 100 46.12 37.66 -44.94
C ILE A 100 47.04 36.46 -44.73
N TYR A 101 47.08 35.52 -45.68
CA TYR A 101 47.94 34.33 -45.60
C TYR A 101 49.43 34.71 -45.53
N ALA A 102 49.87 35.63 -46.39
CA ALA A 102 51.24 36.12 -46.41
C ALA A 102 51.62 36.84 -45.10
N ALA A 103 50.73 37.68 -44.57
CA ALA A 103 50.95 38.42 -43.33
C ALA A 103 51.02 37.48 -42.10
N ILE A 104 50.17 36.46 -42.02
CA ILE A 104 50.22 35.43 -40.97
C ILE A 104 51.54 34.67 -41.04
N TYR A 105 51.96 34.26 -42.24
CA TYR A 105 53.22 33.54 -42.41
C TYR A 105 54.43 34.38 -41.97
N GLN A 106 54.43 35.67 -42.31
CA GLN A 106 55.46 36.61 -41.88
C GLN A 106 55.47 36.79 -40.35
N ASP A 107 54.32 37.03 -39.71
CA ASP A 107 54.23 37.18 -38.26
C ASP A 107 54.68 35.91 -37.51
N CYS A 108 54.26 34.73 -38.01
CA CYS A 108 54.74 33.44 -37.50
C CYS A 108 56.27 33.31 -37.62
N SER A 109 56.86 33.73 -38.74
CA SER A 109 58.31 33.69 -38.93
C SER A 109 59.06 34.60 -37.97
N VAL A 110 58.53 35.80 -37.69
CA VAL A 110 59.11 36.77 -36.76
C VAL A 110 59.01 36.27 -35.32
N LYS A 111 57.84 35.77 -34.93
CA LYS A 111 57.61 35.18 -33.60
C LYS A 111 58.50 33.97 -33.36
N ARG A 112 58.71 33.12 -34.37
CA ARG A 112 59.64 31.98 -34.28
C ARG A 112 61.08 32.41 -34.07
N ARG A 113 61.57 33.42 -34.81
CA ARG A 113 62.90 33.99 -34.60
C ARG A 113 63.05 34.62 -33.20
N LEU A 114 61.99 35.24 -32.68
CA LEU A 114 62.00 35.83 -31.33
C LEU A 114 62.02 34.73 -30.25
N LEU A 115 61.26 33.66 -30.44
CA LEU A 115 61.27 32.47 -29.59
C LEU A 115 62.67 31.84 -29.53
N ASP A 116 63.34 31.68 -30.68
CA ASP A 116 64.70 31.12 -30.76
C ASP A 116 65.71 32.01 -30.01
N LYS A 117 65.60 33.33 -30.15
CA LYS A 117 66.41 34.29 -29.36
C LYS A 117 66.16 34.15 -27.86
N LEU A 118 64.91 33.94 -27.43
CA LEU A 118 64.57 33.73 -26.02
C LEU A 118 65.11 32.40 -25.50
N TYR A 119 65.02 31.32 -26.28
CA TYR A 119 65.62 30.03 -25.91
C TYR A 119 67.13 30.13 -25.75
N TYR A 120 67.81 30.80 -26.68
CA TYR A 120 69.25 31.04 -26.57
C TYR A 120 69.60 31.85 -25.32
N LYS A 121 68.87 32.94 -25.04
CA LYS A 121 69.06 33.74 -23.82
C LYS A 121 68.80 32.91 -22.55
N ARG A 122 67.76 32.07 -22.54
CA ARG A 122 67.46 31.16 -21.43
C ARG A 122 68.59 30.18 -21.20
N LYS A 123 69.10 29.54 -22.26
CA LYS A 123 70.23 28.60 -22.18
C LYS A 123 71.50 29.29 -21.64
N LYS A 124 71.79 30.50 -22.12
CA LYS A 124 72.92 31.31 -21.63
C LYS A 124 72.77 31.71 -20.16
N LYS A 125 71.56 32.09 -19.72
CA LYS A 125 71.27 32.39 -18.31
C LYS A 125 71.35 31.14 -17.44
N LEU A 126 70.91 29.99 -17.94
CA LEU A 126 71.01 28.71 -17.24
C LEU A 126 72.47 28.30 -17.04
N GLN A 127 73.30 28.41 -18.08
CA GLN A 127 74.75 28.17 -17.99
C GLN A 127 75.40 29.08 -16.94
N ARG A 128 75.11 30.39 -16.98
CA ARG A 128 75.57 31.33 -15.93
C ARG A 128 75.06 30.95 -14.54
N GLY A 129 73.82 30.47 -14.43
CA GLY A 129 73.27 30.00 -13.16
C GLY A 129 74.03 28.79 -12.61
N ILE A 130 74.39 27.84 -13.49
CA ILE A 130 75.19 26.66 -13.14
C ILE A 130 76.61 27.08 -12.71
N GLU A 131 77.25 28.01 -13.44
CA GLU A 131 78.56 28.57 -13.07
C GLU A 131 78.52 29.25 -11.70
N LEU A 132 77.51 30.09 -11.46
CA LEU A 132 77.32 30.75 -10.15
C LEU A 132 77.03 29.75 -9.02
N GLN A 133 76.30 28.68 -9.30
CA GLN A 133 76.04 27.62 -8.33
C GLN A 133 77.31 26.84 -8.02
N SER A 134 78.13 26.53 -9.02
CA SER A 134 79.45 25.90 -8.83
C SER A 134 80.36 26.79 -7.98
N ASN A 135 80.42 28.08 -8.29
CA ASN A 135 81.21 29.05 -7.51
C ASN A 135 80.68 29.19 -6.08
N ARG A 136 79.36 29.15 -5.89
CA ARG A 136 78.75 29.14 -4.55
C ARG A 136 79.15 27.88 -3.76
N CYS A 137 79.19 26.70 -4.40
CA CYS A 137 79.63 25.48 -3.72
C CYS A 137 81.10 25.57 -3.29
N VAL A 138 81.98 26.09 -4.15
CA VAL A 138 83.40 26.32 -3.79
C VAL A 138 83.51 27.28 -2.61
N LEU A 139 82.83 28.43 -2.67
CA LEU A 139 82.82 29.40 -1.57
C LEU A 139 82.20 28.86 -0.27
N LEU A 140 81.23 27.95 -0.36
CA LEU A 140 80.66 27.28 0.82
C LEU A 140 81.65 26.29 1.43
N THR A 141 82.43 25.60 0.61
CA THR A 141 83.51 24.70 1.07
C THR A 141 84.60 25.51 1.77
N ASP A 142 84.99 26.64 1.19
CA ASP A 142 85.98 27.57 1.77
C ASP A 142 85.48 28.26 3.06
N LEU A 143 84.16 28.45 3.21
CA LEU A 143 83.55 29.02 4.42
C LEU A 143 83.35 28.00 5.53
N GLU A 144 83.06 26.73 5.20
CA GLU A 144 82.97 25.62 6.16
C GLU A 144 84.33 25.35 6.83
N GLU A 145 85.44 25.56 6.13
CA GLU A 145 86.80 25.47 6.70
C GLU A 145 87.16 26.64 7.65
N GLN A 146 86.42 27.75 7.62
CA GLN A 146 86.73 28.96 8.43
C GLN A 146 85.74 29.26 9.55
N THR A 147 84.66 28.49 9.72
CA THR A 147 83.58 28.82 10.67
C THR A 147 83.27 27.70 11.66
N GLU A 148 84.28 27.16 12.34
CA GLU A 148 84.04 26.24 13.46
C GLU A 148 83.62 26.92 14.78
N GLU A 149 83.61 28.25 14.94
CA GLU A 149 83.26 28.88 16.23
C GLU A 149 82.28 30.08 16.15
N LEU A 150 80.97 29.75 16.11
CA LEU A 150 79.74 30.52 16.48
C LEU A 150 79.28 31.77 15.66
N PRO A 151 77.94 32.00 15.50
CA PRO A 151 76.92 32.00 16.56
C PRO A 151 75.70 31.12 16.27
N HIS A 152 75.78 29.84 16.64
CA HIS A 152 74.69 28.88 16.48
C HIS A 152 73.41 29.29 17.26
N CYS A 153 73.56 30.06 18.35
CA CYS A 153 72.44 30.49 19.20
C CYS A 153 71.51 31.54 18.55
N GLU A 154 72.02 32.50 17.78
CA GLU A 154 71.18 33.52 17.13
C GLU A 154 70.41 32.95 15.94
N GLN A 155 71.07 32.09 15.17
CA GLN A 155 70.42 31.34 14.09
C GLN A 155 69.33 30.41 14.64
N GLN A 156 69.58 29.69 15.73
CA GLN A 156 68.54 28.88 16.38
C GLN A 156 67.36 29.72 16.90
N LYS A 157 67.61 30.91 17.45
CA LYS A 157 66.53 31.85 17.85
C LYS A 157 65.70 32.33 16.65
N LEU A 158 66.34 32.62 15.52
CA LEU A 158 65.67 32.99 14.27
C LEU A 158 64.86 31.82 13.70
N ILE A 159 65.42 30.61 13.70
CA ILE A 159 64.72 29.39 13.26
C ILE A 159 63.50 29.12 14.15
N ALA A 160 63.63 29.24 15.48
CA ALA A 160 62.52 29.07 16.40
C ALA A 160 61.42 30.12 16.18
N ARG A 161 61.77 31.39 15.95
CA ARG A 161 60.78 32.44 15.59
C ARG A 161 60.11 32.16 14.25
N LEU A 162 60.86 31.69 13.26
CA LEU A 162 60.33 31.28 11.97
C LEU A 162 59.33 30.13 12.13
N GLN A 163 59.69 29.07 12.84
CA GLN A 163 58.80 27.94 13.14
C GLN A 163 57.56 28.38 13.92
N GLN A 164 57.71 29.32 14.86
CA GLN A 164 56.58 29.88 15.59
C GLN A 164 55.65 30.71 14.68
N SER A 165 56.20 31.38 13.66
CA SER A 165 55.40 32.09 12.66
C SER A 165 54.69 31.15 11.69
N ILE A 166 55.35 30.05 11.30
CA ILE A 166 54.78 29.01 10.43
C ILE A 166 53.63 28.31 11.14
N THR A 167 53.83 27.89 12.39
CA THR A 167 52.75 27.26 13.19
C THR A 167 51.57 28.21 13.41
N LYS A 168 51.80 29.51 13.63
CA LYS A 168 50.73 30.52 13.67
C LYS A 168 50.00 30.65 12.33
N TYR A 169 50.72 30.64 11.22
CA TYR A 169 50.13 30.68 9.88
C TYR A 169 49.29 29.43 9.60
N ASP A 170 49.81 28.24 9.91
CA ASP A 170 49.10 26.97 9.73
C ASP A 170 47.86 26.89 10.60
N ALA A 171 47.93 27.36 11.85
CA ALA A 171 46.78 27.49 12.73
C ALA A 171 45.74 28.48 12.17
N ALA A 172 46.18 29.64 11.67
CA ALA A 172 45.28 30.61 11.04
C ALA A 172 44.63 30.06 9.77
N LYS A 173 45.37 29.29 8.96
CA LYS A 173 44.87 28.61 7.77
C LYS A 173 43.84 27.53 8.13
N ALA A 174 44.09 26.75 9.17
CA ALA A 174 43.14 25.78 9.70
C ALA A 174 41.85 26.48 10.15
N ILE A 175 41.96 27.54 10.97
CA ILE A 175 40.83 28.36 11.40
C ILE A 175 40.04 28.91 10.20
N TYR A 176 40.72 29.51 9.22
CA TYR A 176 40.08 30.01 8.01
C TYR A 176 39.32 28.91 7.24
N SER A 177 39.92 27.71 7.14
CA SER A 177 39.26 26.57 6.51
C SER A 177 37.99 26.15 7.25
N THR A 178 38.01 26.16 8.59
CA THR A 178 36.81 25.85 9.40
C THR A 178 35.72 26.90 9.23
N TYR A 179 36.05 28.20 9.20
CA TYR A 179 35.08 29.25 8.93
C TYR A 179 34.50 29.17 7.53
N CYS A 180 35.29 28.83 6.51
CA CYS A 180 34.78 28.56 5.16
C CYS A 180 33.79 27.40 5.17
N SER A 181 34.08 26.32 5.89
CA SER A 181 33.17 25.18 6.03
C SER A 181 31.87 25.57 6.75
N MET A 182 31.95 26.30 7.87
CA MET A 182 30.78 26.82 8.58
C MET A 182 29.92 27.73 7.69
N LEU A 183 30.55 28.64 6.94
CA LEU A 183 29.85 29.54 6.03
C LEU A 183 29.16 28.78 4.89
N ASN A 184 29.77 27.71 4.40
CA ASN A 184 29.14 26.83 3.42
C ASN A 184 27.94 26.07 3.98
N ILE A 185 28.00 25.62 5.24
CA ILE A 185 26.86 25.00 5.93
C ILE A 185 25.73 26.02 6.06
N LEU A 186 26.01 27.22 6.59
CA LEU A 186 25.01 28.28 6.74
C LEU A 186 24.36 28.68 5.41
N ARG A 187 25.11 28.69 4.30
CA ARG A 187 24.55 28.92 2.97
C ARG A 187 23.60 27.80 2.53
N LYS A 188 23.95 26.53 2.79
CA LYS A 188 23.06 25.40 2.50
C LYS A 188 21.79 25.47 3.33
N ASP A 189 21.92 25.81 4.61
CA ASP A 189 20.78 25.97 5.52
C ASP A 189 19.87 27.11 5.06
N ALA A 190 20.43 28.26 4.66
CA ALA A 190 19.65 29.36 4.12
C ALA A 190 18.83 28.95 2.88
N ILE A 191 19.46 28.24 1.92
CA ILE A 191 18.77 27.72 0.74
C ILE A 191 17.66 26.72 1.13
N PHE A 192 17.93 25.84 2.11
CA PHE A 192 16.94 24.89 2.62
C PHE A 192 15.75 25.61 3.24
N PHE A 193 15.96 26.58 4.12
CA PHE A 193 14.89 27.33 4.75
C PHE A 193 14.09 28.16 3.75
N ASP A 194 14.74 28.77 2.75
CA ASP A 194 14.05 29.48 1.68
C ASP A 194 13.14 28.53 0.89
N SER A 195 13.63 27.33 0.58
CA SER A 195 12.84 26.31 -0.11
C SER A 195 11.62 25.86 0.74
N LEU A 196 11.82 25.64 2.03
CA LEU A 196 10.79 25.24 2.97
C LEU A 196 9.72 26.34 3.11
N LEU A 197 10.14 27.60 3.23
CA LEU A 197 9.24 28.74 3.32
C LEU A 197 8.41 28.92 2.03
N ASN A 198 8.99 28.65 0.87
CA ASN A 198 8.26 28.69 -0.40
C ASN A 198 7.21 27.58 -0.49
N ILE A 199 7.57 26.35 -0.11
CA ILE A 199 6.62 25.23 -0.05
C ILE A 199 5.47 25.54 0.90
N LEU A 200 5.76 26.09 2.09
CA LEU A 200 4.74 26.49 3.06
C LEU A 200 3.80 27.58 2.52
N LYS A 201 4.32 28.57 1.79
CA LYS A 201 3.49 29.60 1.12
C LYS A 201 2.60 29.01 0.04
N GLU A 202 3.11 28.09 -0.76
CA GLU A 202 2.32 27.40 -1.78
C GLU A 202 1.22 26.54 -1.16
N ASP A 203 1.54 25.80 -0.11
CA ASP A 203 0.59 24.99 0.64
C ASP A 203 -0.51 25.87 1.25
N GLN A 204 -0.16 26.97 1.92
CA GLN A 204 -1.12 27.94 2.45
C GLN A 204 -2.09 28.46 1.36
N SER A 205 -1.57 28.83 0.19
CA SER A 205 -2.36 29.26 -0.96
C SER A 205 -3.32 28.16 -1.44
N SER A 206 -2.83 26.92 -1.50
CA SER A 206 -3.62 25.75 -1.91
C SER A 206 -4.74 25.45 -0.91
N GLN A 207 -4.45 25.50 0.39
CA GLN A 207 -5.40 25.28 1.46
C GLN A 207 -6.47 26.37 1.48
N CYS A 208 -6.09 27.65 1.32
CA CYS A 208 -7.04 28.75 1.22
C CYS A 208 -8.01 28.56 0.05
N LYS A 209 -7.51 28.13 -1.13
CA LYS A 209 -8.36 27.82 -2.29
C LYS A 209 -9.30 26.64 -2.00
N ALA A 210 -8.81 25.61 -1.32
CA ALA A 210 -9.63 24.46 -0.94
C ALA A 210 -10.73 24.85 0.05
N MET A 211 -10.41 25.62 1.10
CA MET A 211 -11.39 26.14 2.05
C MET A 211 -12.46 26.99 1.37
N LEU A 212 -12.06 27.85 0.43
CA LEU A 212 -13.01 28.66 -0.33
C LEU A 212 -13.96 27.79 -1.17
N ARG A 213 -13.45 26.76 -1.86
CA ARG A 213 -14.29 25.81 -2.60
C ARG A 213 -15.24 25.03 -1.69
N VAL A 214 -14.76 24.55 -0.54
CA VAL A 214 -15.60 23.86 0.44
C VAL A 214 -16.69 24.77 0.97
N THR A 215 -16.37 26.04 1.23
CA THR A 215 -17.35 27.04 1.70
C THR A 215 -18.43 27.28 0.64
N VAL A 216 -18.04 27.47 -0.63
CA VAL A 216 -18.99 27.65 -1.74
C VAL A 216 -19.86 26.40 -1.93
N MET A 217 -19.27 25.19 -1.88
CA MET A 217 -20.04 23.96 -1.95
C MET A 217 -20.99 23.80 -0.76
N GLY A 218 -20.56 24.17 0.44
CA GLY A 218 -21.40 24.18 1.65
C GLY A 218 -22.58 25.15 1.52
N GLN A 219 -22.36 26.34 0.96
CA GLN A 219 -23.42 27.31 0.67
C GLN A 219 -24.44 26.75 -0.34
N LEU A 220 -23.97 26.20 -1.46
CA LEU A 220 -24.85 25.58 -2.46
C LEU A 220 -25.66 24.41 -1.89
N ALA A 221 -25.04 23.58 -1.05
CA ALA A 221 -25.71 22.48 -0.38
C ALA A 221 -26.79 23.00 0.58
N ALA A 222 -26.50 24.05 1.36
CA ALA A 222 -27.46 24.69 2.25
C ALA A 222 -28.66 25.29 1.48
N GLU A 223 -28.40 25.98 0.37
CA GLU A 223 -29.46 26.51 -0.52
C GLU A 223 -30.35 25.37 -1.06
N SER A 224 -29.73 24.28 -1.52
CA SER A 224 -30.49 23.13 -2.03
C SER A 224 -31.37 22.47 -0.94
N LEU A 225 -30.88 22.45 0.30
CA LEU A 225 -31.62 21.92 1.45
C LEU A 225 -32.80 22.82 1.79
N ASP A 226 -32.62 24.14 1.79
CA ASP A 226 -33.69 25.10 2.03
C ASP A 226 -34.77 25.04 0.94
N ASP A 227 -34.38 24.89 -0.33
CA ASP A 227 -35.29 24.65 -1.45
C ASP A 227 -36.15 23.40 -1.25
N VAL A 228 -35.51 22.28 -0.88
CA VAL A 228 -36.22 21.02 -0.59
C VAL A 228 -37.16 21.19 0.61
N ARG A 229 -36.72 21.90 1.65
CA ARG A 229 -37.53 22.21 2.83
C ARG A 229 -38.75 23.05 2.46
N GLN A 230 -38.58 24.04 1.58
CA GLN A 230 -39.69 24.88 1.12
C GLN A 230 -40.67 24.07 0.25
N LYS A 231 -40.17 23.21 -0.65
CA LYS A 231 -40.98 22.28 -1.44
C LYS A 231 -41.80 21.35 -0.54
N TYR A 232 -41.17 20.78 0.48
CA TYR A 232 -41.86 19.94 1.45
C TYR A 232 -42.97 20.72 2.17
N LYS A 233 -42.68 21.91 2.69
CA LYS A 233 -43.71 22.78 3.31
C LYS A 233 -44.89 23.07 2.37
N ARG A 234 -44.63 23.32 1.08
CA ARG A 234 -45.71 23.52 0.08
C ARG A 234 -46.52 22.23 -0.12
N MET A 235 -45.86 21.09 -0.27
CA MET A 235 -46.51 19.80 -0.44
C MET A 235 -47.37 19.44 0.77
N THR A 236 -46.86 19.62 2.00
CA THR A 236 -47.62 19.37 3.23
C THR A 236 -48.92 20.18 3.27
N ARG A 237 -48.88 21.46 2.88
CA ARG A 237 -50.10 22.29 2.81
C ARG A 237 -51.11 21.77 1.78
N ILE A 238 -50.64 21.32 0.61
CA ILE A 238 -51.50 20.74 -0.42
C ILE A 238 -52.14 19.44 0.08
N VAL A 239 -51.35 18.55 0.68
CA VAL A 239 -51.84 17.28 1.24
C VAL A 239 -52.87 17.53 2.33
N LEU A 240 -52.62 18.47 3.26
CA LEU A 240 -53.57 18.84 4.31
C LEU A 240 -54.88 19.37 3.72
N ARG A 241 -54.83 20.24 2.70
CA ARG A 241 -56.05 20.70 2.00
C ARG A 241 -56.80 19.54 1.36
N ASN A 242 -56.10 18.65 0.68
CA ASN A 242 -56.71 17.47 0.04
C ASN A 242 -57.33 16.52 1.06
N MET A 243 -56.69 16.32 2.22
CA MET A 243 -57.25 15.53 3.31
C MET A 243 -58.54 16.16 3.84
N LYS A 244 -58.57 17.47 4.08
CA LYS A 244 -59.79 18.18 4.50
C LYS A 244 -60.92 18.06 3.47
N ILE A 245 -60.62 18.21 2.18
CA ILE A 245 -61.62 18.06 1.11
C ILE A 245 -62.15 16.62 1.07
N ARG A 246 -61.29 15.60 1.21
CA ARG A 246 -61.72 14.20 1.27
C ARG A 246 -62.58 13.92 2.49
N GLU A 247 -62.21 14.46 3.65
CA GLU A 247 -62.99 14.33 4.88
C GLU A 247 -64.39 14.95 4.72
N GLN A 248 -64.47 16.15 4.14
CA GLN A 248 -65.74 16.78 3.79
C GLN A 248 -66.56 15.92 2.82
N MET A 249 -65.94 15.42 1.75
CA MET A 249 -66.62 14.55 0.77
C MET A 249 -67.13 13.25 1.42
N LEU A 250 -66.34 12.62 2.29
CA LEU A 250 -66.76 11.44 3.03
C LEU A 250 -67.92 11.76 3.98
N SER A 251 -67.90 12.91 4.64
CA SER A 251 -69.03 13.34 5.47
C SER A 251 -70.31 13.53 4.65
N THR A 252 -70.22 14.13 3.46
CA THR A 252 -71.39 14.27 2.56
C THR A 252 -71.91 12.93 2.06
N ILE A 253 -71.01 12.00 1.73
CA ILE A 253 -71.40 10.64 1.30
C ILE A 253 -72.04 9.88 2.47
N ARG A 254 -71.53 10.02 3.69
CA ARG A 254 -72.14 9.41 4.88
C ARG A 254 -73.56 9.93 5.09
N CYS A 255 -73.78 11.24 5.03
CA CYS A 255 -75.13 11.80 5.10
C CYS A 255 -76.04 11.24 4.00
N GLN A 256 -75.56 11.14 2.75
CA GLN A 256 -76.33 10.53 1.66
C GLN A 256 -76.65 9.05 1.89
N VAL A 257 -75.73 8.28 2.45
CA VAL A 257 -75.95 6.87 2.81
C VAL A 257 -76.96 6.78 3.95
N ASP A 258 -76.87 7.65 4.96
CA ASP A 258 -77.82 7.71 6.07
C ASP A 258 -79.21 8.09 5.57
N ASP A 259 -79.33 9.04 4.63
CA ASP A 259 -80.59 9.41 3.98
C ASP A 259 -81.17 8.25 3.16
N LEU A 260 -80.35 7.56 2.37
CA LEU A 260 -80.76 6.36 1.61
C LEU A 260 -81.14 5.21 2.54
N TRP A 261 -80.46 5.07 3.67
CA TRP A 261 -80.74 4.07 4.67
C TRP A 261 -82.07 4.37 5.39
N ALA A 262 -82.31 5.63 5.77
CA ALA A 262 -83.58 6.08 6.31
C ALA A 262 -84.72 5.88 5.31
N TYR A 263 -84.48 6.18 4.02
CA TYR A 263 -85.43 5.90 2.94
C TYR A 263 -85.69 4.40 2.78
N ALA A 264 -84.67 3.56 2.78
CA ALA A 264 -84.81 2.10 2.73
C ALA A 264 -85.56 1.56 3.96
N GLN A 265 -85.28 2.07 5.16
CA GLN A 265 -86.02 1.74 6.39
C GLN A 265 -87.49 2.17 6.29
N SER A 266 -87.80 3.30 5.65
CA SER A 266 -89.18 3.74 5.41
C SER A 266 -89.92 2.88 4.38
N LEU A 267 -89.19 2.29 3.43
CA LEU A 267 -89.70 1.34 2.43
C LEU A 267 -89.92 -0.06 2.99
N ILE A 268 -89.15 -0.44 4.02
CA ILE A 268 -89.42 -1.64 4.81
C ILE A 268 -90.68 -1.35 5.61
N ARG A 269 -91.83 -1.76 5.06
CA ARG A 269 -93.01 -1.97 5.88
C ARG A 269 -92.61 -2.94 6.98
N VAL A 270 -92.70 -2.51 8.23
CA VAL A 270 -92.74 -3.40 9.38
C VAL A 270 -94.08 -4.14 9.33
N GLU A 271 -94.21 -5.02 8.34
CA GLU A 271 -95.16 -6.11 8.33
C GLU A 271 -94.49 -7.21 9.17
N SER A 272 -94.84 -7.17 10.46
CA SER A 272 -95.02 -8.32 11.36
C SER A 272 -94.37 -9.64 10.93
N ASP A 273 -93.37 -10.02 11.71
CA ASP A 273 -93.09 -11.36 12.23
C ASP A 273 -93.11 -12.59 11.31
N HIS A 274 -92.03 -13.35 11.52
CA HIS A 274 -91.78 -14.73 11.11
C HIS A 274 -91.12 -14.91 9.73
N ILE A 275 -89.82 -15.19 9.76
CA ILE A 275 -89.31 -16.54 9.46
C ILE A 275 -87.90 -16.67 10.06
N PHE A 276 -87.78 -17.61 11.00
CA PHE A 276 -86.52 -18.09 11.53
C PHE A 276 -85.71 -18.77 10.41
N ALA A 277 -84.48 -18.33 10.19
CA ALA A 277 -83.43 -19.18 9.61
C ALA A 277 -82.22 -19.12 10.54
N LYS A 278 -82.06 -20.20 11.30
CA LYS A 278 -80.92 -20.45 12.20
C LYS A 278 -79.62 -20.38 11.40
N LYS A 279 -78.65 -19.62 11.91
CA LYS A 279 -77.24 -19.71 11.51
C LYS A 279 -76.67 -21.00 12.07
N ASP A 280 -76.25 -21.91 11.21
CA ASP A 280 -75.29 -22.96 11.57
C ASP A 280 -73.88 -22.33 11.57
N PRO A 281 -73.07 -22.49 12.63
CA PRO A 281 -71.67 -22.08 12.60
C PRO A 281 -70.87 -23.09 11.76
N ASP A 282 -70.11 -22.59 10.79
CA ASP A 282 -69.23 -23.36 9.92
C ASP A 282 -68.16 -24.13 10.72
N VAL A 283 -68.39 -25.43 10.93
CA VAL A 283 -67.44 -26.42 11.49
C VAL A 283 -66.18 -26.61 10.59
N SER A 284 -66.12 -25.93 9.45
CA SER A 284 -65.01 -26.02 8.48
C SER A 284 -63.80 -25.17 8.85
N VAL A 285 -63.99 -24.03 9.53
CA VAL A 285 -62.89 -23.09 9.86
C VAL A 285 -62.01 -23.65 10.98
N ASP A 286 -62.62 -24.28 11.99
CA ASP A 286 -61.88 -24.86 13.13
C ASP A 286 -60.97 -26.01 12.69
N LYS A 287 -61.42 -26.86 11.76
CA LYS A 287 -60.61 -27.94 11.19
C LYS A 287 -59.42 -27.45 10.37
N ILE A 288 -59.56 -26.33 9.66
CA ILE A 288 -58.45 -25.72 8.91
C ILE A 288 -57.40 -25.17 9.89
N LEU A 289 -57.84 -24.57 11.00
CA LEU A 289 -56.95 -24.03 12.03
C LEU A 289 -56.19 -25.14 12.76
N GLU A 290 -56.87 -26.25 13.11
CA GLU A 290 -56.27 -27.43 13.73
C GLU A 290 -55.19 -28.06 12.84
N ASN A 291 -55.46 -28.17 11.54
CA ASN A 291 -54.48 -28.68 10.57
C ASN A 291 -53.25 -27.75 10.44
N GLN A 292 -53.45 -26.44 10.49
CA GLN A 292 -52.35 -25.47 10.47
C GLN A 292 -51.51 -25.52 11.76
N LEU A 293 -52.16 -25.69 12.91
CA LEU A 293 -51.48 -25.87 14.20
C LEU A 293 -50.65 -27.15 14.22
N ALA A 294 -51.20 -28.27 13.75
CA ALA A 294 -50.48 -29.54 13.65
C ALA A 294 -49.27 -29.47 12.70
N LEU A 295 -49.38 -28.73 11.60
CA LEU A 295 -48.24 -28.48 10.69
C LEU A 295 -47.16 -27.62 11.36
N LEU A 296 -47.56 -26.58 12.10
CA LEU A 296 -46.64 -25.68 12.78
C LEU A 296 -45.89 -26.39 13.92
N GLU A 297 -46.58 -27.26 14.66
CA GLU A 297 -46.01 -28.08 15.72
C GLU A 297 -44.97 -29.08 15.16
N ASN A 298 -45.29 -29.74 14.04
CA ASN A 298 -44.35 -30.62 13.34
C ASN A 298 -43.09 -29.87 12.85
N ILE A 299 -43.24 -28.62 12.38
CA ILE A 299 -42.09 -27.78 12.00
C ILE A 299 -41.25 -27.46 13.25
N CYS A 300 -41.88 -27.10 14.37
CA CYS A 300 -41.17 -26.79 15.61
C CYS A 300 -40.43 -28.01 16.18
N ILE A 301 -40.98 -29.21 16.06
CA ILE A 301 -40.29 -30.47 16.45
C ILE A 301 -39.06 -30.70 15.57
N LYS A 302 -39.17 -30.58 14.25
CA LYS A 302 -38.02 -30.71 13.33
C LYS A 302 -36.94 -29.66 13.60
N VAL A 303 -37.32 -28.43 13.92
CA VAL A 303 -36.37 -27.35 14.23
C VAL A 303 -35.70 -27.58 15.60
N LYS A 304 -36.42 -28.16 16.57
CA LYS A 304 -35.86 -28.58 17.87
C LYS A 304 -34.83 -29.71 17.72
N GLU A 305 -35.13 -30.71 16.88
CA GLU A 305 -34.22 -31.83 16.60
C GLU A 305 -32.97 -31.37 15.86
N THR A 306 -33.11 -30.54 14.83
CA THR A 306 -31.98 -30.02 14.04
C THR A 306 -31.07 -29.09 14.83
N LEU A 307 -31.62 -28.31 15.77
CA LEU A 307 -30.85 -27.43 16.65
C LEU A 307 -30.42 -28.09 17.98
N LEU A 308 -30.75 -29.38 18.19
CA LEU A 308 -30.41 -30.17 19.38
C LEU A 308 -30.78 -29.47 20.71
N VAL A 309 -31.97 -28.86 20.77
CA VAL A 309 -32.40 -28.05 21.93
C VAL A 309 -33.28 -28.87 22.88
N ARG A 310 -33.02 -28.79 24.21
CA ARG A 310 -33.80 -29.50 25.24
C ARG A 310 -35.25 -29.01 25.39
N SER A 311 -35.50 -27.70 25.21
CA SER A 311 -36.81 -27.05 25.40
C SER A 311 -37.14 -26.06 24.28
N TYR A 312 -38.42 -25.87 23.95
CA TYR A 312 -38.86 -24.90 22.92
C TYR A 312 -38.53 -23.44 23.28
N TYR A 313 -38.44 -23.12 24.57
CA TYR A 313 -38.09 -21.77 25.05
C TYR A 313 -36.65 -21.36 24.68
N ASP A 314 -35.73 -22.33 24.59
CA ASP A 314 -34.33 -22.06 24.26
C ASP A 314 -34.10 -21.89 22.75
N LEU A 315 -35.08 -22.26 21.91
CA LEU A 315 -34.98 -22.23 20.46
C LEU A 315 -34.75 -20.81 19.93
N LEU A 316 -35.51 -19.85 20.45
CA LEU A 316 -35.42 -18.44 20.05
C LEU A 316 -34.06 -17.85 20.44
N SER A 317 -33.55 -18.16 21.62
CA SER A 317 -32.22 -17.70 22.07
C SER A 317 -31.10 -18.21 21.16
N ARG A 318 -31.16 -19.48 20.75
CA ARG A 318 -30.18 -20.10 19.85
C ARG A 318 -30.25 -19.50 18.45
N LEU A 319 -31.46 -19.32 17.91
CA LEU A 319 -31.66 -18.65 16.62
C LEU A 319 -31.14 -17.20 16.64
N GLU A 320 -31.34 -16.47 17.74
CA GLU A 320 -30.80 -15.12 17.89
C GLU A 320 -29.26 -15.12 17.95
N THR A 321 -28.65 -16.06 18.68
CA THR A 321 -27.18 -16.20 18.71
C THR A 321 -26.61 -16.56 17.34
N GLN A 322 -27.27 -17.46 16.60
CA GLN A 322 -26.88 -17.84 15.25
C GLN A 322 -27.03 -16.67 14.27
N TYR A 323 -28.09 -15.87 14.41
CA TYR A 323 -28.29 -14.66 13.64
C TYR A 323 -27.20 -13.61 13.93
N LYS A 324 -26.85 -13.40 15.21
CA LYS A 324 -25.75 -12.51 15.63
C LYS A 324 -24.40 -12.97 15.05
N GLN A 325 -24.11 -14.27 15.11
CA GLN A 325 -22.90 -14.86 14.53
C GLN A 325 -22.86 -14.70 13.00
N LYS A 326 -23.97 -14.98 12.30
CA LYS A 326 -24.09 -14.78 10.86
C LYS A 326 -23.85 -13.32 10.48
N ARG A 327 -24.41 -12.37 11.23
CA ARG A 327 -24.22 -10.93 11.01
C ARG A 327 -22.77 -10.51 11.21
N ALA A 328 -22.09 -11.03 12.23
CA ALA A 328 -20.67 -10.78 12.46
C ALA A 328 -19.79 -11.36 11.34
N LEU A 329 -20.09 -12.57 10.87
CA LEU A 329 -19.38 -13.20 9.74
C LEU A 329 -19.58 -12.42 8.44
N LEU A 330 -20.80 -11.97 8.16
CA LEU A 330 -21.09 -11.13 6.99
C LEU A 330 -20.33 -9.81 7.06
N ALA A 331 -20.30 -9.15 8.21
CA ALA A 331 -19.51 -7.93 8.39
C ALA A 331 -18.01 -8.17 8.16
N ARG A 332 -17.46 -9.29 8.66
CA ARG A 332 -16.06 -9.66 8.42
C ARG A 332 -15.79 -9.94 6.94
N LEU A 333 -16.72 -10.60 6.26
CA LEU A 333 -16.64 -10.84 4.82
C LEU A 333 -16.64 -9.53 4.03
N ASP A 334 -17.52 -8.58 4.36
CA ASP A 334 -17.56 -7.26 3.74
C ASP A 334 -16.25 -6.49 3.95
N THR A 335 -15.66 -6.54 5.16
CA THR A 335 -14.35 -5.93 5.40
C THR A 335 -13.24 -6.58 4.58
N ASN A 336 -13.27 -7.90 4.40
CA ASN A 336 -12.32 -8.61 3.56
C ASN A 336 -12.47 -8.27 2.08
N ILE A 337 -13.70 -8.14 1.58
CA ILE A 337 -13.95 -7.70 0.20
C ILE A 337 -13.39 -6.28 -0.01
N LYS A 338 -13.69 -5.35 0.90
CA LYS A 338 -13.15 -3.99 0.84
C LYS A 338 -11.62 -3.97 0.87
N ASN A 339 -10.99 -4.79 1.71
CA ASN A 339 -9.53 -4.90 1.76
C ASN A 339 -8.96 -5.47 0.46
N ARG A 340 -9.59 -6.50 -0.11
CA ARG A 340 -9.21 -7.07 -1.41
C ARG A 340 -9.32 -6.03 -2.52
N ASP A 341 -10.41 -5.28 -2.57
CA ASP A 341 -10.64 -4.27 -3.60
C ASP A 341 -9.67 -3.08 -3.43
N LEU A 342 -9.31 -2.71 -2.20
CA LEU A 342 -8.28 -1.73 -1.92
C LEU A 342 -6.89 -2.23 -2.39
N LEU A 343 -6.54 -3.49 -2.15
CA LEU A 343 -5.31 -4.09 -2.67
C LEU A 343 -5.29 -4.14 -4.20
N LEU A 344 -6.42 -4.48 -4.83
CA LEU A 344 -6.56 -4.44 -6.29
C LEU A 344 -6.40 -3.02 -6.83
N SER A 345 -6.97 -2.02 -6.18
CA SER A 345 -6.82 -0.61 -6.58
C SER A 345 -5.36 -0.13 -6.46
N LYS A 346 -4.66 -0.49 -5.37
CA LYS A 346 -3.22 -0.21 -5.20
C LYS A 346 -2.39 -0.90 -6.27
N LYS A 347 -2.70 -2.16 -6.60
CA LYS A 347 -2.04 -2.90 -7.69
C LYS A 347 -2.25 -2.22 -9.04
N ASN A 348 -3.48 -1.81 -9.35
CA ASN A 348 -3.80 -1.13 -10.60
C ASN A 348 -3.09 0.23 -10.69
N TYR A 349 -3.02 0.98 -9.59
CA TYR A 349 -2.27 2.23 -9.52
C TYR A 349 -0.77 2.01 -9.75
N ALA A 350 -0.18 0.98 -9.11
CA ALA A 350 1.22 0.62 -9.32
C ALA A 350 1.49 0.18 -10.77
N LEU A 351 0.57 -0.54 -11.41
CA LEU A 351 0.68 -0.93 -12.82
C LEU A 351 0.62 0.29 -13.75
N GLN A 352 -0.31 1.23 -13.51
CA GLN A 352 -0.38 2.48 -14.26
C GLN A 352 0.89 3.32 -14.08
N PHE A 353 1.41 3.39 -12.85
CA PHE A 353 2.67 4.09 -12.57
C PHE A 353 3.85 3.45 -13.30
N LEU A 354 3.92 2.11 -13.33
CA LEU A 354 4.92 1.35 -14.07
C LEU A 354 4.82 1.58 -15.59
N GLU A 355 3.62 1.61 -16.15
CA GLU A 355 3.41 1.96 -17.57
C GLU A 355 3.84 3.40 -17.87
N ASN A 356 3.47 4.36 -17.00
CA ASN A 356 3.90 5.75 -17.13
C ASN A 356 5.43 5.88 -17.07
N LEU A 357 6.10 5.12 -16.20
CA LEU A 357 7.56 5.07 -16.13
C LEU A 357 8.18 4.44 -17.38
N LYS A 358 7.58 3.38 -17.95
CA LYS A 358 8.04 2.77 -19.20
C LYS A 358 7.95 3.73 -20.40
N HIS A 359 6.97 4.62 -20.40
CA HIS A 359 6.74 5.58 -21.48
C HIS A 359 7.38 6.96 -21.25
N SER A 360 7.94 7.23 -20.06
CA SER A 360 8.64 8.46 -19.73
C SER A 360 10.13 8.38 -20.11
N THR A 361 10.49 8.88 -21.30
CA THR A 361 11.86 9.09 -21.78
C THR A 361 12.49 10.38 -21.23
N LYS A 362 12.45 10.60 -19.90
CA LYS A 362 13.16 11.73 -19.27
C LYS A 362 14.46 11.26 -18.60
N PRO A 363 15.56 12.01 -18.69
CA PRO A 363 16.85 11.68 -18.06
C PRO A 363 16.80 11.67 -16.52
N THR A 364 15.77 12.25 -15.90
CA THR A 364 15.50 12.11 -14.46
C THR A 364 15.14 10.67 -14.04
N THR A 365 14.79 9.80 -14.98
CA THR A 365 14.44 8.40 -14.73
C THR A 365 15.67 7.53 -14.47
N GLU A 366 16.88 7.94 -14.87
CA GLU A 366 18.12 7.17 -14.61
C GLU A 366 18.61 7.34 -13.17
N GLN A 367 18.44 8.52 -12.58
CA GLN A 367 18.75 8.75 -11.16
C GLN A 367 17.74 8.07 -10.22
N TYR A 368 16.45 8.05 -10.59
CA TYR A 368 15.42 7.25 -9.89
C TYR A 368 15.61 5.73 -10.08
N LYS A 369 16.21 5.29 -11.20
CA LYS A 369 16.47 3.86 -11.46
C LYS A 369 17.64 3.27 -10.67
N ILE A 370 18.50 4.09 -10.07
CA ILE A 370 19.70 3.58 -9.38
C ILE A 370 19.48 3.57 -7.87
N ASN A 371 18.98 4.66 -7.28
CA ASN A 371 18.83 4.74 -5.82
C ASN A 371 17.53 4.08 -5.34
N ASP A 372 16.36 4.49 -5.84
CA ASP A 372 15.09 3.90 -5.39
C ASP A 372 14.91 2.44 -5.80
N VAL A 373 15.49 2.00 -6.92
CA VAL A 373 15.47 0.58 -7.30
C VAL A 373 16.34 -0.24 -6.36
N HIS A 374 17.46 0.30 -5.88
CA HIS A 374 18.30 -0.39 -4.89
C HIS A 374 17.56 -0.51 -3.56
N ASP A 375 16.94 0.57 -3.09
CA ASP A 375 16.13 0.60 -1.87
C ASP A 375 14.92 -0.34 -1.96
N ILE A 376 14.24 -0.38 -3.11
CA ILE A 376 13.11 -1.30 -3.35
C ILE A 376 13.60 -2.75 -3.43
N LEU A 377 14.76 -3.01 -4.04
CA LEU A 377 15.35 -4.35 -4.08
C LEU A 377 15.75 -4.82 -2.68
N GLU A 378 16.32 -3.94 -1.86
CA GLU A 378 16.65 -4.22 -0.47
C GLU A 378 15.37 -4.50 0.34
N GLN A 379 14.32 -3.71 0.16
CA GLN A 379 13.01 -4.00 0.78
C GLN A 379 12.44 -5.35 0.33
N ILE A 380 12.53 -5.70 -0.96
CA ILE A 380 12.10 -7.00 -1.46
C ILE A 380 12.94 -8.14 -0.86
N GLU A 381 14.23 -7.94 -0.66
CA GLU A 381 15.10 -8.93 0.00
C GLU A 381 14.73 -9.11 1.47
N THR A 382 14.43 -8.03 2.20
CA THR A 382 13.96 -8.12 3.59
C THR A 382 12.61 -8.85 3.68
N GLU A 383 11.66 -8.56 2.79
CA GLU A 383 10.37 -9.26 2.73
C GLU A 383 10.53 -10.73 2.34
N LYS A 384 11.46 -11.06 1.43
CA LYS A 384 11.79 -12.46 1.11
C LYS A 384 12.43 -13.20 2.28
N LYS A 385 13.25 -12.53 3.10
CA LYS A 385 13.78 -13.10 4.35
C LYS A 385 12.63 -13.38 5.32
N ARG A 386 11.76 -12.39 5.57
CA ARG A 386 10.54 -12.58 6.40
C ARG A 386 9.66 -13.74 5.91
N GLU A 387 9.48 -13.88 4.60
CA GLU A 387 8.70 -15.00 4.04
C GLU A 387 9.37 -16.36 4.30
N LYS A 388 10.70 -16.44 4.23
CA LYS A 388 11.45 -17.66 4.57
C LYS A 388 11.33 -17.98 6.06
N ASP A 389 11.53 -16.98 6.92
CA ASP A 389 11.42 -17.14 8.38
C ASP A 389 10.01 -17.62 8.78
N LEU A 390 8.96 -17.04 8.17
CA LEU A 390 7.58 -17.49 8.39
C LEU A 390 7.33 -18.91 7.87
N LYS A 391 7.94 -19.31 6.75
CA LYS A 391 7.85 -20.69 6.25
C LYS A 391 8.58 -21.65 7.18
N GLU A 392 9.70 -21.26 7.76
CA GLU A 392 10.43 -22.06 8.76
C GLU A 392 9.66 -22.16 10.07
N GLN A 393 9.09 -21.07 10.57
CA GLN A 393 8.17 -21.07 11.71
C GLN A 393 6.95 -21.97 11.44
N LYS A 394 6.39 -21.95 10.23
CA LYS A 394 5.29 -22.84 9.87
C LYS A 394 5.71 -24.32 9.84
N LYS A 395 6.94 -24.62 9.40
CA LYS A 395 7.50 -25.98 9.44
C LYS A 395 7.73 -26.45 10.87
N THR A 396 8.38 -25.64 11.70
CA THR A 396 8.61 -25.97 13.13
C THR A 396 7.30 -26.13 13.90
N LEU A 397 6.31 -25.26 13.68
CA LEU A 397 4.97 -25.42 14.25
C LEU A 397 4.29 -26.68 13.72
N GLY A 398 4.43 -26.99 12.43
CA GLY A 398 3.94 -28.22 11.83
C GLY A 398 4.54 -29.47 12.48
N GLU A 399 5.86 -29.49 12.66
CA GLU A 399 6.60 -30.56 13.35
C GLU A 399 6.15 -30.71 14.81
N LEU A 400 6.00 -29.59 15.54
CA LEU A 400 5.45 -29.60 16.90
C LEU A 400 4.03 -30.16 16.95
N PHE A 401 3.15 -29.77 16.04
CA PHE A 401 1.80 -30.35 15.97
C PHE A 401 1.83 -31.85 15.65
N THR A 402 2.73 -32.31 14.78
CA THR A 402 2.90 -33.74 14.54
C THR A 402 3.43 -34.48 15.76
N ASN A 403 4.35 -33.89 16.51
CA ASN A 403 4.91 -34.45 17.74
C ASN A 403 3.85 -34.52 18.84
N ILE A 404 3.05 -33.46 19.02
CA ILE A 404 1.92 -33.44 19.97
C ILE A 404 0.90 -34.51 19.57
N ARG A 405 0.57 -34.61 18.28
CA ARG A 405 -0.35 -35.65 17.79
C ARG A 405 0.19 -37.05 18.05
N ALA A 406 1.47 -37.29 17.76
CA ALA A 406 2.11 -38.58 18.03
C ALA A 406 2.14 -38.91 19.53
N ALA A 407 2.45 -37.93 20.39
CA ALA A 407 2.44 -38.11 21.84
C ALA A 407 1.03 -38.43 22.37
N LEU A 408 0.00 -37.73 21.89
CA LEU A 408 -1.39 -38.00 22.26
C LEU A 408 -1.85 -39.36 21.76
N LEU A 409 -1.50 -39.74 20.53
CA LEU A 409 -1.77 -41.09 20.02
C LEU A 409 -1.08 -42.15 20.88
N ASN A 410 0.19 -41.95 21.25
CA ASN A 410 0.91 -42.86 22.16
C ASN A 410 0.22 -42.98 23.51
N ILE A 411 -0.21 -41.86 24.11
CA ILE A 411 -0.95 -41.86 25.39
C ILE A 411 -2.29 -42.60 25.22
N ASN A 412 -3.02 -42.37 24.12
CA ASN A 412 -4.28 -43.07 23.86
C ASN A 412 -4.06 -44.59 23.66
N MET A 413 -2.96 -44.99 23.01
CA MET A 413 -2.57 -46.40 22.86
C MET A 413 -2.25 -47.04 24.21
N ILE A 414 -1.54 -46.33 25.10
CA ILE A 414 -1.28 -46.81 26.47
C ILE A 414 -2.59 -46.94 27.27
N LEU A 415 -3.57 -46.07 27.01
CA LEU A 415 -4.88 -46.05 27.67
C LEU A 415 -5.92 -46.98 27.02
N LEU A 416 -5.57 -47.77 26.00
CA LEU A 416 -6.49 -48.74 25.37
C LEU A 416 -7.02 -49.76 26.38
N CYS A 417 -6.24 -50.14 27.39
CA CYS A 417 -6.64 -51.13 28.38
C CYS A 417 -7.67 -50.63 29.43
N VAL A 418 -8.06 -49.35 29.39
CA VAL A 418 -8.99 -48.75 30.36
C VAL A 418 -10.44 -48.94 29.88
N LYS A 419 -11.07 -50.05 30.29
CA LYS A 419 -12.49 -50.34 30.01
C LYS A 419 -13.43 -49.51 30.90
N LEU A 420 -14.48 -48.93 30.31
CA LEU A 420 -15.61 -48.31 31.01
C LEU A 420 -16.42 -49.40 31.74
N SER A 421 -16.16 -49.61 33.04
CA SER A 421 -17.05 -50.44 33.87
C SER A 421 -18.28 -49.61 34.27
N THR A 422 -19.31 -49.62 33.43
CA THR A 422 -20.64 -49.08 33.76
C THR A 422 -21.41 -50.06 34.64
N LYS A 423 -21.01 -50.20 35.90
CA LYS A 423 -21.90 -50.72 36.95
C LYS A 423 -22.14 -49.64 37.99
N SER A 424 -22.98 -48.67 37.62
CA SER A 424 -23.57 -47.75 38.60
C SER A 424 -24.70 -48.46 39.35
N THR A 425 -24.47 -48.61 40.65
CA THR A 425 -25.40 -49.03 41.68
C THR A 425 -26.59 -48.08 41.75
N LYS A 426 -27.76 -48.50 41.24
CA LYS A 426 -29.04 -47.83 41.52
C LYS A 426 -29.61 -48.36 42.84
N LYS A 427 -29.72 -47.45 43.82
CA LYS A 427 -30.47 -47.62 45.07
C LYS A 427 -31.96 -47.85 44.78
N LEU A 428 -32.56 -48.72 45.59
CA LEU A 428 -33.98 -49.09 45.71
C LEU A 428 -34.99 -47.96 45.44
N PRO A 429 -36.17 -48.30 44.88
CA PRO A 429 -37.42 -47.92 45.51
C PRO A 429 -38.38 -49.11 45.73
N ARG A 430 -39.16 -48.93 46.80
CA ARG A 430 -40.10 -49.79 47.51
C ARG A 430 -41.22 -50.38 46.64
N ASP A 431 -41.59 -51.61 47.01
CA ASP A 431 -42.58 -52.50 46.39
C ASP A 431 -44.00 -51.95 46.24
N ALA A 432 -44.67 -52.32 45.13
CA ALA A 432 -46.04 -52.87 45.11
C ALA A 432 -46.37 -53.51 43.73
N ASN A 433 -46.14 -54.82 43.64
CA ASN A 433 -46.68 -55.88 42.78
C ASN A 433 -47.78 -55.57 41.72
N LYS A 434 -47.57 -56.03 40.47
CA LYS A 434 -48.13 -57.31 39.93
C LYS A 434 -47.71 -57.61 38.47
N THR A 435 -46.90 -58.67 38.33
CA THR A 435 -46.95 -59.81 37.37
C THR A 435 -47.08 -59.60 35.84
N GLY A 436 -46.06 -60.08 35.12
CA GLY A 436 -46.12 -60.51 33.71
C GLY A 436 -44.79 -61.16 33.29
N LEU A 437 -44.82 -62.48 33.08
CA LEU A 437 -43.70 -63.42 32.85
C LEU A 437 -43.11 -63.35 31.42
N LYS A 438 -41.90 -63.95 31.28
CA LYS A 438 -41.16 -64.42 30.07
C LYS A 438 -40.03 -63.50 29.60
N GLU A 439 -38.84 -63.95 29.22
CA GLU A 439 -38.13 -65.24 29.31
C GLU A 439 -36.66 -64.93 29.01
N SER A 440 -35.74 -65.55 29.73
CA SER A 440 -34.30 -65.47 29.59
C SER A 440 -33.81 -66.40 28.48
N ILE A 441 -33.06 -65.89 27.49
CA ILE A 441 -32.29 -66.72 26.55
C ILE A 441 -30.90 -66.12 26.35
N ILE A 442 -29.93 -66.78 27.01
CA ILE A 442 -28.62 -67.22 26.50
C ILE A 442 -27.57 -66.14 26.16
N THR A 443 -26.59 -66.10 27.05
CA THR A 443 -25.16 -65.84 26.85
C THR A 443 -24.56 -66.71 25.74
N ILE A 444 -23.94 -66.09 24.74
CA ILE A 444 -22.74 -66.51 23.95
C ILE A 444 -22.41 -65.25 23.09
N ASP A 445 -21.15 -65.00 22.75
CA ASP A 445 -20.61 -63.83 22.00
C ASP A 445 -20.06 -62.65 22.83
N ARG A 446 -19.36 -62.92 23.95
CA ARG A 446 -18.61 -61.86 24.66
C ARG A 446 -17.16 -61.68 24.25
N GLU A 447 -16.53 -62.66 23.61
CA GLU A 447 -15.10 -62.59 23.29
C GLU A 447 -14.83 -61.99 21.90
N ASP A 448 -15.65 -62.30 20.89
CA ASP A 448 -15.48 -61.79 19.52
C ASP A 448 -15.84 -60.30 19.35
N VAL A 449 -16.65 -59.75 20.26
CA VAL A 449 -17.02 -58.32 20.29
C VAL A 449 -15.89 -57.49 20.90
N GLU A 450 -15.12 -58.04 21.84
CA GLU A 450 -14.02 -57.34 22.49
C GLU A 450 -12.81 -57.14 21.55
N GLU A 451 -12.50 -58.12 20.69
CA GLU A 451 -11.46 -57.96 19.67
C GLU A 451 -11.88 -56.99 18.55
N ARG A 452 -13.16 -57.01 18.14
CA ARG A 452 -13.69 -56.07 17.14
C ARG A 452 -13.77 -54.63 17.67
N ASP A 453 -14.13 -54.41 18.93
CA ASP A 453 -14.14 -53.07 19.54
C ASP A 453 -12.71 -52.53 19.73
N MET A 454 -11.73 -53.38 20.05
CA MET A 454 -10.32 -52.98 20.10
C MET A 454 -9.78 -52.57 18.73
N LEU A 455 -10.19 -53.26 17.66
CA LEU A 455 -9.81 -52.91 16.27
C LEU A 455 -10.53 -51.64 15.77
N LEU A 456 -11.79 -51.42 16.17
CA LEU A 456 -12.56 -50.22 15.80
C LEU A 456 -12.04 -48.92 16.46
N GLU A 457 -11.47 -48.99 17.66
CA GLU A 457 -10.77 -47.84 18.27
C GLU A 457 -9.44 -47.50 17.58
N LEU A 458 -8.81 -48.48 16.91
CA LEU A 458 -7.57 -48.30 16.12
C LEU A 458 -7.83 -47.70 14.74
N GLU A 459 -8.97 -48.00 14.12
CA GLU A 459 -9.32 -47.56 12.77
C GLU A 459 -9.90 -46.13 12.72
N GLY A 460 -10.51 -45.68 13.82
CA GLY A 460 -10.99 -44.31 14.01
C GLY A 460 -9.90 -43.34 14.48
N ILE A 461 -8.84 -43.13 13.68
CA ILE A 461 -7.82 -42.09 13.97
C ILE A 461 -8.50 -40.72 13.80
N ASP A 462 -9.06 -40.19 14.89
CA ASP A 462 -9.58 -38.83 14.93
C ASP A 462 -8.46 -37.87 14.48
N THR A 463 -8.69 -37.17 13.38
CA THR A 463 -7.75 -36.19 12.83
C THR A 463 -7.63 -34.93 13.69
N ASP A 464 -8.53 -34.75 14.65
CA ASP A 464 -8.58 -33.60 15.54
C ASP A 464 -7.90 -33.87 16.90
N VAL A 465 -6.84 -33.11 17.16
CA VAL A 465 -6.04 -33.12 18.40
C VAL A 465 -6.91 -32.88 19.64
N LEU A 466 -7.94 -32.04 19.53
CA LEU A 466 -8.83 -31.73 20.66
C LEU A 466 -9.75 -32.90 21.03
N MET A 467 -10.21 -33.66 20.02
CA MET A 467 -11.02 -34.85 20.24
C MET A 467 -10.19 -35.95 20.91
N LEU A 468 -8.94 -36.17 20.45
CA LEU A 468 -7.96 -37.04 21.10
C LEU A 468 -7.70 -36.65 22.56
N LEU A 469 -7.46 -35.36 22.83
CA LEU A 469 -7.24 -34.87 24.19
C LEU A 469 -8.47 -35.10 25.10
N SER A 470 -9.68 -34.90 24.58
CA SER A 470 -10.91 -35.13 25.34
C SER A 470 -11.14 -36.61 25.67
N LYS A 471 -10.79 -37.53 24.74
CA LYS A 471 -10.85 -38.97 24.95
C LYS A 471 -9.82 -39.42 26.00
N ILE A 472 -8.58 -38.94 25.88
CA ILE A 472 -7.51 -39.19 26.86
C ILE A 472 -7.90 -38.68 28.24
N SER A 473 -8.38 -37.42 28.34
CA SER A 473 -8.80 -36.83 29.62
C SER A 473 -9.91 -37.63 30.30
N ARG A 474 -10.89 -38.14 29.54
CA ARG A 474 -11.93 -39.04 30.08
C ARG A 474 -11.36 -40.36 30.58
N LYS A 475 -10.47 -41.01 29.82
CA LYS A 475 -9.83 -42.28 30.20
C LYS A 475 -8.90 -42.10 31.42
N VAL A 476 -8.14 -41.01 31.49
CA VAL A 476 -7.29 -40.65 32.64
C VAL A 476 -8.15 -40.36 33.88
N ASN A 477 -9.25 -39.61 33.75
CA ASN A 477 -10.17 -39.37 34.87
C ASN A 477 -10.83 -40.66 35.35
N LEU A 478 -11.09 -41.62 34.46
CA LEU A 478 -11.56 -42.96 34.83
C LEU A 478 -10.49 -43.74 35.61
N LEU A 479 -9.23 -43.74 35.15
CA LEU A 479 -8.11 -44.33 35.89
C LEU A 479 -7.92 -43.67 37.26
N PHE A 480 -8.03 -42.36 37.33
CA PHE A 480 -7.96 -41.61 38.58
C PHE A 480 -9.10 -41.97 39.53
N GLY A 481 -10.31 -42.20 39.00
CA GLY A 481 -11.45 -42.67 39.79
C GLY A 481 -11.40 -44.16 40.17
N MET A 482 -10.68 -45.00 39.42
CA MET A 482 -10.51 -46.42 39.70
C MET A 482 -9.32 -46.69 40.64
N SER A 483 -8.30 -45.86 40.57
CA SER A 483 -7.16 -45.92 41.47
C SER A 483 -7.50 -45.08 42.69
N ASN A 484 -7.88 -45.73 43.79
CA ASN A 484 -7.91 -45.11 45.12
C ASN A 484 -6.45 -44.80 45.57
N PHE A 485 -5.71 -43.98 44.80
CA PHE A 485 -4.45 -43.41 45.26
C PHE A 485 -4.81 -42.33 46.28
N GLU A 486 -4.74 -42.66 47.57
CA GLU A 486 -4.54 -41.65 48.60
C GLU A 486 -3.16 -41.03 48.34
N LEU A 487 -3.15 -39.89 47.65
CA LEU A 487 -1.95 -39.06 47.57
C LEU A 487 -1.66 -38.55 48.98
N GLU A 488 -0.56 -39.02 49.57
CA GLU A 488 0.01 -38.40 50.76
C GLU A 488 0.13 -36.89 50.52
N GLN A 489 -0.35 -36.08 51.45
CA GLN A 489 -0.40 -34.61 51.35
C GLN A 489 0.93 -34.02 50.83
N GLU A 490 2.06 -34.58 51.28
CA GLU A 490 3.41 -34.17 50.86
C GLU A 490 3.69 -34.40 49.36
N LYS A 491 3.17 -35.47 48.76
CA LYS A 491 3.34 -35.76 47.33
C LYS A 491 2.45 -34.85 46.48
N GLU A 492 1.27 -34.48 46.99
CA GLU A 492 0.38 -33.55 46.32
C GLU A 492 0.92 -32.11 46.39
N ASP A 493 1.46 -31.69 47.54
CA ASP A 493 2.13 -30.40 47.70
C ASP A 493 3.39 -30.33 46.82
N ARG A 494 4.22 -31.38 46.76
CA ARG A 494 5.35 -31.46 45.83
C ARG A 494 4.92 -31.42 44.36
N ALA A 495 3.82 -32.06 44.00
CA ALA A 495 3.28 -32.01 42.64
C ALA A 495 2.76 -30.62 42.28
N ARG A 496 2.11 -29.93 43.24
CA ARG A 496 1.69 -28.53 43.11
C ARG A 496 2.90 -27.61 42.95
N ASP A 497 3.95 -27.79 43.74
CA ASP A 497 5.20 -27.04 43.63
C ASP A 497 5.90 -27.27 42.29
N LEU A 498 5.98 -28.52 41.82
CA LEU A 498 6.56 -28.85 40.51
C LEU A 498 5.76 -28.25 39.36
N TYR A 499 4.42 -28.28 39.44
CA TYR A 499 3.55 -27.66 38.43
C TYR A 499 3.69 -26.13 38.45
N GLN A 500 3.71 -25.52 39.63
CA GLN A 500 3.90 -24.09 39.79
C GLN A 500 5.28 -23.64 39.33
N THR A 501 6.32 -24.45 39.57
CA THR A 501 7.67 -24.24 39.05
C THR A 501 7.66 -24.34 37.53
N TYR A 502 7.06 -25.37 36.94
CA TYR A 502 6.93 -25.50 35.48
C TYR A 502 6.21 -24.31 34.84
N VAL A 503 5.07 -23.88 35.41
CA VAL A 503 4.32 -22.70 34.93
C VAL A 503 5.15 -21.42 35.06
N SER A 504 5.87 -21.26 36.17
CA SER A 504 6.76 -20.11 36.35
C SER A 504 7.89 -20.10 35.33
N HIS A 505 8.47 -21.26 35.02
CA HIS A 505 9.54 -21.43 34.04
C HIS A 505 9.05 -21.24 32.60
N TYR A 506 7.83 -21.69 32.30
CA TYR A 506 7.18 -21.47 31.01
C TYR A 506 6.87 -19.98 30.80
N ASN A 507 6.30 -19.32 31.80
CA ASN A 507 6.00 -17.89 31.75
C ASN A 507 7.27 -17.03 31.70
N SER A 508 8.33 -17.39 32.44
CA SER A 508 9.63 -16.71 32.33
C SER A 508 10.24 -16.89 30.95
N ASN A 509 10.17 -18.09 30.36
CA ASN A 509 10.68 -18.33 29.01
C ASN A 509 9.84 -17.63 27.93
N MET A 510 8.54 -17.42 28.15
CA MET A 510 7.68 -16.65 27.25
C MET A 510 7.94 -15.14 27.33
N ILE A 511 8.28 -14.62 28.51
CA ILE A 511 8.57 -13.20 28.74
C ILE A 511 10.00 -12.82 28.35
N PHE A 512 10.97 -13.69 28.64
CA PHE A 512 12.39 -13.39 28.48
C PHE A 512 13.05 -14.07 27.28
N GLY A 513 12.41 -15.09 26.67
CA GLY A 513 12.94 -15.79 25.50
C GLY A 513 14.26 -16.54 25.78
N THR A 514 14.48 -17.66 25.10
CA THR A 514 15.82 -18.25 24.93
C THR A 514 16.47 -17.65 23.67
N GLY A 515 16.59 -16.34 23.65
CA GLY A 515 17.18 -15.57 22.55
C GLY A 515 18.12 -14.54 23.14
N GLU A 516 19.32 -14.46 22.56
CA GLU A 516 20.37 -13.49 22.85
C GLU A 516 19.79 -12.09 23.11
N GLU A 517 20.25 -11.43 24.17
CA GLU A 517 19.87 -10.05 24.50
C GLU A 517 20.14 -9.16 23.27
N GLU A 518 19.09 -8.82 22.50
CA GLU A 518 19.15 -7.71 21.55
C GLU A 518 19.45 -6.45 22.38
N PRO A 519 20.60 -5.79 22.19
CA PRO A 519 20.82 -4.53 22.84
C PRO A 519 19.77 -3.55 22.29
N ILE A 520 18.89 -3.07 23.15
CA ILE A 520 18.10 -1.87 22.90
C ILE A 520 19.10 -0.70 22.92
N GLY A 521 19.86 -0.60 21.83
CA GLY A 521 20.77 0.48 21.53
C GLY A 521 20.00 1.50 20.70
N LEU A 522 19.65 2.61 21.34
CA LEU A 522 19.49 3.86 20.61
C LEU A 522 20.80 4.08 19.84
N LEU A 523 20.77 3.92 18.51
CA LEU A 523 21.92 4.21 17.66
C LEU A 523 22.19 5.72 17.72
N VAL A 524 23.03 6.11 18.68
CA VAL A 524 23.80 7.34 18.63
C VAL A 524 25.18 6.90 18.16
N GLU A 525 25.53 7.30 16.94
CA GLU A 525 26.87 7.15 16.38
C GLU A 525 27.86 7.94 17.25
N HIS A 526 28.48 7.27 18.23
CA HIS A 526 29.67 7.79 18.89
C HIS A 526 30.84 6.84 18.60
N GLU A 527 31.79 7.44 17.90
CA GLU A 527 33.22 7.18 17.82
C GLU A 527 33.74 6.03 18.69
N THR A 528 34.46 5.11 18.01
CA THR A 528 35.49 4.20 18.54
C THR A 528 35.48 4.01 20.06
N VAL A 529 34.83 2.94 20.52
CA VAL A 529 34.96 2.45 21.89
C VAL A 529 36.44 2.23 22.19
N ASP A 530 36.97 3.06 23.08
CA ASP A 530 38.32 2.96 23.60
C ASP A 530 38.51 1.60 24.29
N VAL A 531 39.42 0.77 23.76
CA VAL A 531 39.70 -0.60 24.21
C VAL A 531 40.22 -0.63 25.66
N THR A 532 40.54 0.52 26.24
CA THR A 532 41.03 0.65 27.61
C THR A 532 39.94 0.64 28.68
N ILE A 533 38.65 0.76 28.30
CA ILE A 533 37.53 0.80 29.27
C ILE A 533 36.93 -0.61 29.42
N PRO A 534 37.05 -1.25 30.61
CA PRO A 534 36.54 -2.60 30.81
C PRO A 534 35.01 -2.64 30.74
N THR A 535 34.49 -3.59 29.95
CA THR A 535 33.06 -3.85 29.78
C THR A 535 32.42 -4.37 31.07
N ARG A 536 31.10 -4.24 31.21
CA ARG A 536 30.33 -4.72 32.37
C ARG A 536 30.57 -6.22 32.66
N THR A 537 30.80 -7.01 31.63
CA THR A 537 31.18 -8.42 31.72
C THR A 537 32.53 -8.60 32.41
N ASP A 538 33.51 -7.78 32.06
CA ASP A 538 34.87 -7.82 32.61
C ASP A 538 34.89 -7.37 34.08
N ILE A 539 34.06 -6.37 34.41
CA ILE A 539 33.85 -5.91 35.79
C ILE A 539 33.18 -7.02 36.63
N LYS A 540 32.19 -7.71 36.08
CA LYS A 540 31.54 -8.86 36.75
C LYS A 540 32.48 -10.05 36.91
N LEU A 541 33.34 -10.30 35.93
CA LEU A 541 34.31 -11.38 35.95
C LEU A 541 35.42 -11.09 36.97
N ARG A 542 35.94 -9.86 37.01
CA ARG A 542 36.91 -9.41 38.03
C ARG A 542 36.33 -9.43 39.44
N SER A 543 35.09 -8.97 39.63
CA SER A 543 34.44 -9.02 40.95
C SER A 543 34.19 -10.46 41.41
N ARG A 544 33.82 -11.37 40.51
CA ARG A 544 33.72 -12.80 40.82
C ARG A 544 35.07 -13.41 41.18
N GLN A 545 36.14 -13.08 40.45
CA GLN A 545 37.50 -13.53 40.75
C GLN A 545 38.01 -13.02 42.10
N ILE A 546 37.68 -11.77 42.47
CA ILE A 546 38.01 -11.20 43.78
C ILE A 546 37.28 -11.96 44.91
N ILE A 547 35.99 -12.26 44.72
CA ILE A 547 35.20 -13.02 45.70
C ILE A 547 35.71 -14.46 45.82
N GLU A 548 36.04 -15.11 44.71
CA GLU A 548 36.60 -16.47 44.70
C GLU A 548 38.02 -16.52 45.31
N ALA A 549 38.83 -15.47 45.14
CA ALA A 549 40.13 -15.34 45.79
C ALA A 549 40.00 -15.12 47.32
N HIS A 550 38.96 -14.42 47.78
CA HIS A 550 38.68 -14.25 49.21
C HIS A 550 37.99 -15.45 49.87
N LEU A 551 37.40 -16.37 49.09
CA LEU A 551 36.75 -17.60 49.58
C LEU A 551 37.68 -18.83 49.60
N LYS A 552 38.92 -18.72 49.09
CA LYS A 552 39.94 -19.73 49.28
C LYS A 552 40.79 -19.38 50.52
N PRO A 553 40.58 -20.02 51.68
CA PRO A 553 41.61 -20.10 52.70
C PRO A 553 42.75 -20.98 52.17
N GLU A 554 44.00 -20.68 52.58
CA GLU A 554 45.17 -21.54 52.33
C GLU A 554 44.93 -23.00 52.74
#